data_AF-A0A2G1QGY2-F1
#
_entry.id   AF-A0A2G1QGY2-F1
#
_cell.length_a   1.000
_cell.length_b   1.000
_cell.length_c   1.000
_cell.angle_alpha   90.00
_cell.angle_beta   90.00
_cell.angle_gamma   90.00
#
_symmetry.space_group_name_H-M   'P 1'
#
loop_
_entity.id
_entity.type
_entity.pdbx_description
1 polymer ?
#
loop_
_entity_poly.entity_id
_entity_poly.type
_entity_poly.pdbx_seq_one_letter_code
_entity_poly.pdbx_strand_id
1 'polypeptide(L)'
;MKPVIIAMALIATTCAAHAQSWSVESDGTVTIPPSVAGEAVSGASMVCQGGAFFLTLQDVPVGGGETNVPIAMLIDGKIFATTASTAGKITVPEAAVDVLKSGKRVTFSLPVDGKTLETTFALKGSSKAIKALTENCAPAAEPKEVLEAADAEPEKATDSEFALEALAEYPAGSQASISFKVPEKANNYWVGFIGVGASDVDYYSNGYAYTAAGNPASITVPAKPGTYEVKLADDTDKVKLVARTVTVTEPVPASIDAPDTATGGQSIQVAYSGPDGTRNSIAVAPVGASGNAVYYGQSEYTSVNPVSVRVPAMAGNYEVRYVLSIGGYNVIARRPISISEAPAVTLTAAEATAGQDFEIGLGADAPRLSGDYIYIAKPGASADNYEGGYVSIPSTGNVMIKAPDEPGEWQIRYVLPNNGGRTVVGSAPLSVK
;
A
#
# COMPACT_ATOMS: atom_id res chain seq x y z
N MET A 1 35.78 -59.18 37.31
CA MET A 1 35.51 -58.28 36.17
C MET A 1 34.00 -58.26 35.96
N LYS A 2 33.34 -57.16 36.31
CA LYS A 2 31.89 -56.97 36.21
C LYS A 2 31.59 -56.06 35.00
N PRO A 3 30.51 -56.30 34.23
CA PRO A 3 30.21 -55.51 33.04
C PRO A 3 29.65 -54.15 33.44
N VAL A 4 30.14 -53.10 32.78
CA VAL A 4 29.63 -51.73 32.88
C VAL A 4 28.40 -51.64 31.98
N ILE A 5 27.23 -51.46 32.60
CA ILE A 5 25.98 -51.14 31.92
C ILE A 5 26.00 -49.63 31.64
N ILE A 6 26.04 -49.26 30.36
CA ILE A 6 25.88 -47.87 29.91
C ILE A 6 24.40 -47.52 30.07
N ALA A 7 24.09 -46.71 31.07
CA ALA A 7 22.77 -46.11 31.24
C ALA A 7 22.58 -45.03 30.17
N MET A 8 21.78 -45.33 29.13
CA MET A 8 21.16 -44.32 28.28
C MET A 8 20.21 -43.49 29.15
N ALA A 9 20.61 -42.27 29.49
CA ALA A 9 19.72 -41.27 30.04
C ALA A 9 18.74 -40.84 28.95
N LEU A 10 17.58 -41.49 28.90
CA LEU A 10 16.41 -41.00 28.18
C LEU A 10 15.95 -39.74 28.95
N ILE A 11 16.34 -38.56 28.46
CA ILE A 11 15.78 -37.30 28.96
C ILE A 11 14.32 -37.28 28.49
N ALA A 12 13.43 -37.79 29.35
CA ALA A 12 12.02 -37.55 29.25
C ALA A 12 11.80 -36.06 29.54
N THR A 13 11.76 -35.25 28.48
CA THR A 13 11.32 -33.86 28.55
C THR A 13 9.82 -33.83 28.77
N THR A 14 9.37 -34.19 29.97
CA THR A 14 8.08 -33.72 30.46
C THR A 14 8.27 -32.26 30.86
N CYS A 15 7.92 -31.33 29.98
CA CYS A 15 7.72 -29.94 30.35
C CYS A 15 6.28 -29.53 30.01
N ALA A 16 5.44 -29.61 31.03
CA ALA A 16 4.27 -28.79 31.28
C ALA A 16 3.79 -27.88 30.11
N ALA A 17 2.85 -28.38 29.32
CA ALA A 17 1.85 -27.55 28.65
C ALA A 17 0.87 -26.98 29.71
N HIS A 18 1.38 -26.17 30.65
CA HIS A 18 0.51 -25.27 31.40
C HIS A 18 -0.03 -24.26 30.41
N ALA A 19 -1.34 -24.01 30.44
CA ALA A 19 -2.03 -23.04 29.57
C ALA A 19 -1.40 -21.65 29.71
N GLN A 20 -0.37 -21.41 28.88
CA GLN A 20 0.39 -20.17 28.82
C GLN A 20 -0.61 -19.05 28.48
N SER A 21 -0.51 -17.95 29.22
CA SER A 21 -1.29 -16.74 29.03
C SER A 21 -0.38 -15.64 28.51
N TRP A 22 -0.97 -14.61 27.92
CA TRP A 22 -0.21 -13.42 27.52
C TRP A 22 0.51 -12.85 28.75
N SER A 23 1.81 -12.56 28.60
CA SER A 23 2.65 -11.98 29.66
C SER A 23 3.16 -10.62 29.23
N VAL A 24 3.39 -9.73 30.20
CA VAL A 24 4.04 -8.43 29.98
C VAL A 24 5.48 -8.59 30.45
N GLU A 25 6.42 -8.31 29.57
CA GLU A 25 7.85 -8.34 29.86
C GLU A 25 8.30 -7.02 30.51
N SER A 26 9.50 -7.02 31.10
CA SER A 26 10.02 -5.84 31.81
C SER A 26 10.31 -4.64 30.90
N ASP A 27 10.42 -4.85 29.59
CA ASP A 27 10.60 -3.80 28.58
C ASP A 27 9.26 -3.23 28.05
N GLY A 28 8.13 -3.69 28.60
CA GLY A 28 6.79 -3.26 28.21
C GLY A 28 6.21 -4.02 27.00
N THR A 29 6.97 -4.93 26.39
CA THR A 29 6.47 -5.82 25.33
C THR A 29 5.53 -6.87 25.93
N VAL A 30 4.50 -7.26 25.18
CA VAL A 30 3.66 -8.41 25.54
C VAL A 30 4.07 -9.63 24.74
N THR A 31 4.32 -10.74 25.42
CA THR A 31 4.57 -12.04 24.79
C THR A 31 3.27 -12.84 24.72
N ILE A 32 3.01 -13.41 23.54
CA ILE A 32 1.88 -14.25 23.22
C ILE A 32 2.39 -15.69 23.03
N PRO A 33 1.79 -16.68 23.71
CA PRO A 33 2.18 -18.09 23.61
C PRO A 33 2.06 -18.67 22.19
N PRO A 34 2.60 -19.88 21.93
CA PRO A 34 2.45 -20.56 20.65
C PRO A 34 1.00 -20.70 20.19
N SER A 35 0.80 -20.82 18.88
CA SER A 35 -0.50 -21.03 18.27
C SER A 35 -1.20 -22.28 18.82
N VAL A 36 -2.51 -22.19 19.06
CA VAL A 36 -3.37 -23.26 19.58
C VAL A 36 -4.20 -23.97 18.50
N ALA A 37 -4.18 -23.48 17.26
CA ALA A 37 -4.76 -24.12 16.08
C ALA A 37 -4.23 -23.47 14.79
N GLY A 38 -4.43 -24.14 13.65
CA GLY A 38 -3.87 -23.73 12.37
C GLY A 38 -2.42 -24.18 12.21
N GLU A 39 -1.68 -23.50 11.33
CA GLU A 39 -0.25 -23.73 11.15
C GLU A 39 0.53 -23.26 12.39
N ALA A 40 1.53 -24.06 12.75
CA ALA A 40 2.26 -23.91 14.01
C ALA A 40 3.17 -22.68 13.96
N VAL A 41 2.92 -21.74 14.89
CA VAL A 41 3.72 -20.54 15.09
C VAL A 41 4.21 -20.52 16.54
N SER A 42 5.52 -20.30 16.73
CA SER A 42 6.19 -20.40 18.05
C SER A 42 5.70 -19.39 19.08
N GLY A 43 5.07 -18.31 18.64
CA GLY A 43 4.50 -17.28 19.49
C GLY A 43 4.30 -15.99 18.72
N ALA A 44 3.90 -14.95 19.43
CA ALA A 44 3.87 -13.60 18.89
C ALA A 44 4.29 -12.60 19.97
N SER A 45 4.68 -11.40 19.57
CA SER A 45 4.87 -10.27 20.49
C SER A 45 3.90 -9.15 20.14
N MET A 46 3.53 -8.33 21.11
CA MET A 46 2.71 -7.15 20.90
C MET A 46 3.33 -5.95 21.60
N VAL A 47 3.40 -4.83 20.88
CA VAL A 47 3.95 -3.57 21.36
C VAL A 47 2.98 -2.44 21.06
N CYS A 48 3.05 -1.36 21.85
CA CYS A 48 2.35 -0.12 21.56
C CYS A 48 3.38 0.97 21.26
N GLN A 49 3.27 1.59 20.09
CA GLN A 49 4.19 2.61 19.62
C GLN A 49 3.39 3.75 19.01
N GLY A 50 3.49 4.93 19.62
CA GLY A 50 2.78 6.13 19.14
C GLY A 50 1.26 5.94 19.15
N GLY A 51 0.69 5.40 20.24
CA GLY A 51 -0.75 5.13 20.36
C GLY A 51 -1.29 3.97 19.53
N ALA A 52 -0.51 3.39 18.61
CA ALA A 52 -0.92 2.25 17.79
C ALA A 52 -0.36 0.93 18.33
N PHE A 53 -1.18 -0.13 18.27
CA PHE A 53 -0.78 -1.49 18.65
C PHE A 53 -0.27 -2.27 17.45
N PHE A 54 0.84 -2.97 17.63
CA PHE A 54 1.44 -3.82 16.61
C PHE A 54 1.72 -5.20 17.17
N LEU A 55 1.38 -6.24 16.41
CA LEU A 55 1.61 -7.63 16.77
C LEU A 55 2.58 -8.26 15.77
N THR A 56 3.63 -8.94 16.24
CA THR A 56 4.63 -9.58 15.40
C THR A 56 4.61 -11.08 15.61
N LEU A 57 4.34 -11.86 14.55
CA LEU A 57 4.39 -13.32 14.60
C LEU A 57 5.85 -13.80 14.58
N GLN A 58 6.19 -14.79 15.42
CA GLN A 58 7.54 -15.38 15.46
C GLN A 58 7.68 -16.49 14.41
N ASP A 59 8.86 -16.66 13.84
CA ASP A 59 9.21 -17.77 12.93
C ASP A 59 8.33 -17.92 11.68
N VAL A 60 7.59 -16.87 11.28
CA VAL A 60 6.83 -16.87 10.03
C VAL A 60 7.74 -16.37 8.90
N PRO A 61 8.02 -17.18 7.87
CA PRO A 61 8.73 -16.73 6.68
C PRO A 61 7.79 -15.88 5.84
N VAL A 62 7.67 -14.61 6.19
CA VAL A 62 6.98 -13.62 5.36
C VAL A 62 7.88 -13.30 4.17
N GLY A 63 7.45 -13.69 2.96
CA GLY A 63 8.18 -13.47 1.72
C GLY A 63 8.66 -12.02 1.56
N GLY A 64 9.89 -11.85 1.09
CA GLY A 64 10.52 -10.54 0.95
C GLY A 64 9.90 -9.72 -0.19
N GLY A 65 9.50 -8.48 0.09
CA GLY A 65 9.15 -7.47 -0.92
C GLY A 65 8.00 -6.52 -0.57
N GLU A 66 6.96 -6.97 0.13
CA GLU A 66 5.71 -6.19 0.31
C GLU A 66 5.48 -5.71 1.75
N THR A 67 5.46 -4.39 1.96
CA THR A 67 4.96 -3.80 3.21
C THR A 67 3.48 -3.42 3.02
N ASN A 68 2.66 -3.62 4.07
CA ASN A 68 1.21 -3.40 4.06
C ASN A 68 0.35 -4.41 3.27
N VAL A 69 0.72 -5.70 3.29
CA VAL A 69 -0.10 -6.80 2.77
C VAL A 69 -1.47 -6.79 3.46
N PRO A 70 -2.59 -6.60 2.73
CA PRO A 70 -3.91 -6.64 3.33
C PRO A 70 -4.22 -8.04 3.83
N ILE A 71 -4.53 -8.16 5.12
CA ILE A 71 -4.86 -9.43 5.76
C ILE A 71 -6.14 -9.29 6.58
N ALA A 72 -6.75 -10.43 6.91
CA ALA A 72 -7.85 -10.50 7.85
C ALA A 72 -7.36 -10.97 9.22
N MET A 73 -7.68 -10.19 10.26
CA MET A 73 -7.62 -10.62 11.65
C MET A 73 -9.04 -11.03 12.08
N LEU A 74 -9.20 -12.25 12.59
CA LEU A 74 -10.50 -12.74 13.06
C LEU A 74 -10.45 -12.93 14.57
N ILE A 75 -11.35 -12.30 15.32
CA ILE A 75 -11.46 -12.50 16.78
C ILE A 75 -12.81 -13.15 17.06
N ASP A 76 -12.79 -14.39 17.56
CA ASP A 76 -13.98 -15.24 17.74
C ASP A 76 -14.91 -15.26 16.49
N GLY A 77 -14.31 -15.22 15.30
CA GLY A 77 -15.00 -15.23 14.01
C GLY A 77 -15.41 -13.85 13.46
N LYS A 78 -15.26 -12.76 14.22
CA LYS A 78 -15.47 -11.39 13.71
C LYS A 78 -14.24 -10.91 12.94
N ILE A 79 -14.45 -10.47 11.70
CA ILE A 79 -13.37 -10.04 10.79
C ILE A 79 -13.02 -8.57 11.03
N PHE A 80 -11.71 -8.29 11.08
CA PHE A 80 -11.11 -6.98 11.12
C PHE A 80 -10.08 -6.90 9.99
N ALA A 81 -10.30 -6.00 9.03
CA ALA A 81 -9.35 -5.75 7.97
C ALA A 81 -8.12 -5.03 8.55
N THR A 82 -6.93 -5.51 8.20
CA THR A 82 -5.68 -4.89 8.63
C THR A 82 -4.56 -5.16 7.62
N THR A 83 -3.34 -4.73 7.94
CA THR A 83 -2.17 -4.98 7.13
C THR A 83 -1.06 -5.68 7.91
N ALA A 84 -0.26 -6.47 7.19
CA ALA A 84 0.97 -7.08 7.67
C ALA A 84 2.18 -6.57 6.87
N SER A 85 3.34 -6.50 7.51
CA SER A 85 4.63 -6.25 6.85
C SER A 85 5.39 -7.54 6.57
N THR A 86 6.45 -7.45 5.76
CA THR A 86 7.44 -8.52 5.53
C THR A 86 8.25 -8.96 6.76
N ALA A 87 7.99 -8.42 7.95
CA ALA A 87 8.56 -8.90 9.21
C ALA A 87 7.52 -9.62 10.09
N GLY A 88 6.30 -9.85 9.57
CA GLY A 88 5.20 -10.44 10.33
C GLY A 88 4.58 -9.47 11.33
N LYS A 89 4.96 -8.17 11.26
CA LYS A 89 4.37 -7.09 12.04
C LYS A 89 3.03 -6.71 11.43
N ILE A 90 1.97 -6.96 12.18
CA ILE A 90 0.56 -6.75 11.89
C ILE A 90 0.11 -5.51 12.66
N THR A 91 -0.53 -4.57 11.99
CA THR A 91 -1.19 -3.45 12.67
C THR A 91 -2.45 -3.98 13.34
N VAL A 92 -2.71 -3.62 14.59
CA VAL A 92 -3.97 -4.00 15.27
C VAL A 92 -4.94 -2.84 15.10
N PRO A 93 -6.07 -3.01 14.38
CA PRO A 93 -7.07 -1.95 14.23
C PRO A 93 -7.60 -1.54 15.60
N GLU A 94 -7.84 -0.25 15.83
CA GLU A 94 -8.36 0.25 17.10
C GLU A 94 -9.68 -0.45 17.50
N ALA A 95 -10.58 -0.65 16.53
CA ALA A 95 -11.83 -1.37 16.71
C ALA A 95 -11.66 -2.85 17.15
N ALA A 96 -10.48 -3.44 16.94
CA ALA A 96 -10.15 -4.80 17.36
C ALA A 96 -9.60 -4.86 18.80
N VAL A 97 -9.05 -3.76 19.33
CA VAL A 97 -8.35 -3.73 20.62
C VAL A 97 -9.26 -4.16 21.78
N ASP A 98 -10.48 -3.62 21.85
CA ASP A 98 -11.43 -4.00 22.91
C ASP A 98 -11.93 -5.43 22.75
N VAL A 99 -12.07 -5.90 21.51
CA VAL A 99 -12.47 -7.28 21.22
C VAL A 99 -11.37 -8.27 21.59
N LEU A 100 -10.09 -7.89 21.43
CA LEU A 100 -8.96 -8.70 21.93
C LEU A 100 -8.95 -8.82 23.45
N LYS A 101 -9.42 -7.81 24.20
CA LYS A 101 -9.47 -7.85 25.67
C LYS A 101 -10.52 -8.85 26.19
N SER A 102 -11.62 -9.04 25.47
CA SER A 102 -12.74 -9.90 25.90
C SER A 102 -12.90 -11.21 25.13
N GLY A 103 -12.20 -11.36 24.00
CA GLY A 103 -12.31 -12.51 23.12
C GLY A 103 -11.66 -13.77 23.67
N LYS A 104 -11.90 -14.90 23.01
CA LYS A 104 -11.32 -16.21 23.36
C LYS A 104 -10.15 -16.59 22.45
N ARG A 105 -10.27 -16.31 21.15
CA ARG A 105 -9.26 -16.67 20.14
C ARG A 105 -9.10 -15.55 19.11
N VAL A 106 -7.87 -15.36 18.64
CA VAL A 106 -7.56 -14.54 17.46
C VAL A 106 -6.91 -15.40 16.39
N THR A 107 -7.39 -15.30 15.15
CA THR A 107 -6.89 -16.01 13.98
C THR A 107 -6.38 -15.00 12.96
N PHE A 108 -5.22 -15.30 12.37
CA PHE A 108 -4.63 -14.51 11.30
C PHE A 108 -4.60 -15.33 10.02
N SER A 109 -4.96 -14.69 8.91
CA SER A 109 -4.91 -15.26 7.57
C SER A 109 -3.93 -14.43 6.73
N LEU A 110 -2.70 -14.95 6.54
CA LEU A 110 -1.60 -14.26 5.86
C LEU A 110 -1.25 -14.95 4.54
N PRO A 111 -1.02 -14.24 3.44
CA PRO A 111 -0.44 -14.83 2.25
C PRO A 111 1.08 -15.02 2.45
N VAL A 112 1.56 -16.26 2.34
CA VAL A 112 2.97 -16.67 2.43
C VAL A 112 3.29 -17.56 1.23
N ASP A 113 4.24 -17.16 0.38
CA ASP A 113 4.71 -17.91 -0.79
C ASP A 113 3.58 -18.43 -1.71
N GLY A 114 2.58 -17.59 -1.96
CA GLY A 114 1.43 -17.93 -2.81
C GLY A 114 0.40 -18.87 -2.16
N LYS A 115 0.52 -19.13 -0.86
CA LYS A 115 -0.45 -19.88 -0.04
C LYS A 115 -0.96 -19.04 1.12
N THR A 116 -2.10 -19.42 1.69
CA THR A 116 -2.63 -18.76 2.89
C THR A 116 -2.20 -19.52 4.13
N LEU A 117 -1.38 -18.88 4.95
CA LEU A 117 -1.05 -19.26 6.32
C LEU A 117 -2.21 -18.86 7.24
N GLU A 118 -2.89 -19.83 7.84
CA GLU A 118 -3.89 -19.58 8.88
C GLU A 118 -3.38 -20.06 10.24
N THR A 119 -3.26 -19.15 11.21
CA THR A 119 -2.79 -19.49 12.56
C THR A 119 -3.65 -18.83 13.63
N THR A 120 -3.89 -19.52 14.74
CA THR A 120 -4.81 -19.09 15.80
C THR A 120 -4.16 -19.11 17.18
N PHE A 121 -4.31 -18.01 17.94
CA PHE A 121 -3.82 -17.84 19.29
C PHE A 121 -4.96 -17.77 20.30
N ALA A 122 -4.73 -18.28 21.52
CA ALA A 122 -5.66 -18.09 22.63
C ALA A 122 -5.48 -16.69 23.23
N LEU A 123 -6.57 -16.04 23.61
CA LEU A 123 -6.58 -14.71 24.22
C LEU A 123 -6.55 -14.75 25.76
N LYS A 124 -6.15 -15.88 26.35
CA LYS A 124 -6.05 -16.00 27.80
C LYS A 124 -5.00 -15.01 28.33
N GLY A 125 -5.43 -14.06 29.16
CA GLY A 125 -4.56 -13.02 29.74
C GLY A 125 -4.41 -11.76 28.89
N SER A 126 -5.00 -11.70 27.70
CA SER A 126 -4.91 -10.55 26.79
C SER A 126 -5.42 -9.25 27.43
N SER A 127 -6.53 -9.31 28.18
CA SER A 127 -7.11 -8.14 28.88
C SER A 127 -6.09 -7.41 29.76
N LYS A 128 -5.40 -8.17 30.63
CA LYS A 128 -4.39 -7.63 31.55
C LYS A 128 -3.17 -7.12 30.79
N ALA A 129 -2.75 -7.86 29.76
CA ALA A 129 -1.58 -7.53 28.96
C ALA A 129 -1.78 -6.26 28.11
N ILE A 130 -2.94 -6.15 27.43
CA ILE A 130 -3.31 -4.97 26.65
C ILE A 130 -3.46 -3.76 27.57
N LYS A 131 -4.10 -3.91 28.74
CA LYS A 131 -4.21 -2.81 29.72
C LYS A 131 -2.84 -2.27 30.13
N ALA A 132 -1.90 -3.15 30.46
CA ALA A 132 -0.53 -2.76 30.82
C ALA A 132 0.23 -2.12 29.65
N LEU A 133 0.01 -2.58 28.41
CA LEU A 133 0.55 -1.92 27.22
C LEU A 133 -0.02 -0.53 27.01
N THR A 134 -1.34 -0.34 27.19
CA THR A 134 -1.98 0.97 27.07
C THR A 134 -1.42 1.96 28.10
N GLU A 135 -1.25 1.53 29.35
CA GLU A 135 -0.70 2.37 30.43
C GLU A 135 0.74 2.82 30.17
N ASN A 136 1.52 2.03 29.44
CA ASN A 136 2.92 2.33 29.09
C ASN A 136 3.09 2.86 27.66
N CYS A 137 2.01 3.03 26.91
CA CYS A 137 2.10 3.47 25.53
C CYS A 137 2.30 4.98 25.49
N ALA A 138 3.47 5.41 25.01
CA ALA A 138 3.65 6.80 24.64
C ALA A 138 2.59 7.16 23.57
N PRO A 139 1.83 8.24 23.75
CA PRO A 139 0.96 8.75 22.70
C PRO A 139 1.80 9.00 21.44
N ALA A 140 1.17 8.94 20.26
CA ALA A 140 1.81 9.45 19.05
C ALA A 140 2.38 10.83 19.39
N ALA A 141 3.65 11.08 19.02
CA ALA A 141 4.22 12.40 19.20
C ALA A 141 3.22 13.39 18.60
N GLU A 142 2.63 14.22 19.46
CA GLU A 142 1.70 15.24 19.01
C GLU A 142 2.43 16.06 17.94
N PRO A 143 1.80 16.33 16.79
CA PRO A 143 2.32 17.33 15.88
C PRO A 143 2.58 18.57 16.72
N LYS A 144 3.83 19.06 16.73
CA LYS A 144 4.21 20.23 17.52
C LYS A 144 3.15 21.31 17.35
N GLU A 145 2.45 21.57 18.44
CA GLU A 145 1.43 22.58 18.62
C GLU A 145 1.97 23.93 18.13
N VAL A 146 1.45 24.40 17.00
CA VAL A 146 1.58 25.79 16.55
C VAL A 146 0.22 26.21 16.02
N LEU A 147 -0.62 26.68 16.94
CA LEU A 147 -1.42 27.91 16.89
C LEU A 147 -2.60 27.76 17.86
N GLU A 148 -2.65 28.69 18.80
CA GLU A 148 -3.65 28.80 19.86
C GLU A 148 -5.06 28.64 19.29
N ALA A 149 -5.80 27.67 19.86
CA ALA A 149 -7.23 27.58 19.67
C ALA A 149 -7.87 28.91 20.11
N ALA A 150 -8.38 29.69 19.15
CA ALA A 150 -9.26 30.79 19.47
C ALA A 150 -10.53 30.20 20.11
N ASP A 151 -10.83 30.66 21.32
CA ASP A 151 -12.06 30.36 22.07
C ASP A 151 -13.30 30.56 21.18
N ALA A 152 -13.81 29.46 20.63
CA ALA A 152 -15.19 29.36 20.20
C ALA A 152 -15.97 28.70 21.32
N GLU A 153 -16.76 29.51 22.02
CA GLU A 153 -17.70 29.09 23.05
C GLU A 153 -18.61 27.97 22.49
N PRO A 154 -18.79 26.83 23.21
CA PRO A 154 -19.61 25.75 22.72
C PRO A 154 -21.08 26.18 22.75
N GLU A 155 -21.65 26.54 21.61
CA GLU A 155 -23.10 26.61 21.48
C GLU A 155 -23.70 25.24 21.83
N LYS A 156 -24.63 25.25 22.79
CA LYS A 156 -25.35 24.09 23.33
C LYS A 156 -25.71 23.07 22.24
N ALA A 157 -25.28 21.83 22.46
CA ALA A 157 -25.76 20.66 21.73
C ALA A 157 -27.29 20.53 21.89
N THR A 158 -28.03 20.98 20.87
CA THR A 158 -29.40 20.55 20.63
C THR A 158 -29.37 19.13 20.08
N ASP A 159 -30.31 18.31 20.53
CA ASP A 159 -30.52 16.89 20.22
C ASP A 159 -30.79 16.65 18.73
N SER A 160 -29.76 16.82 17.90
CA SER A 160 -29.81 16.63 16.45
C SER A 160 -29.49 15.17 16.10
N GLU A 161 -30.30 14.57 15.24
CA GLU A 161 -30.03 13.26 14.64
C GLU A 161 -28.78 13.28 13.76
N PHE A 162 -28.38 14.47 13.30
CA PHE A 162 -27.18 14.70 12.49
C PHE A 162 -26.16 15.54 13.24
N ALA A 163 -24.91 15.09 13.25
CA ALA A 163 -23.79 15.87 13.78
C ALA A 163 -22.56 15.70 12.88
N LEU A 164 -21.69 16.70 12.90
CA LEU A 164 -20.44 16.73 12.14
C LEU A 164 -19.38 17.39 13.01
N GLU A 165 -18.20 16.79 13.09
CA GLU A 165 -17.03 17.30 13.80
C GLU A 165 -15.84 17.30 12.84
N ALA A 166 -15.24 18.47 12.67
CA ALA A 166 -14.08 18.72 11.83
C ALA A 166 -13.19 19.76 12.52
N LEU A 167 -11.88 19.70 12.27
CA LEU A 167 -10.91 20.70 12.68
C LEU A 167 -11.18 22.02 11.96
N ALA A 168 -10.74 23.13 12.56
CA ALA A 168 -10.83 24.44 11.94
C ALA A 168 -9.92 24.56 10.71
N GLU A 169 -8.76 23.87 10.72
CA GLU A 169 -7.77 23.95 9.67
C GLU A 169 -7.21 22.57 9.28
N TYR A 170 -6.90 22.42 7.99
CA TYR A 170 -6.27 21.22 7.43
C TYR A 170 -5.19 21.61 6.41
N PRO A 171 -3.98 21.01 6.45
CA PRO A 171 -2.99 21.20 5.39
C PRO A 171 -3.46 20.62 4.06
N ALA A 172 -3.24 21.35 2.96
CA ALA A 172 -3.61 20.87 1.64
C ALA A 172 -2.98 19.50 1.31
N GLY A 173 -3.78 18.60 0.74
CA GLY A 173 -3.35 17.26 0.33
C GLY A 173 -3.05 16.28 1.46
N SER A 174 -3.28 16.63 2.73
CA SER A 174 -3.15 15.70 3.86
C SER A 174 -4.39 14.81 4.01
N GLN A 175 -4.34 13.88 4.97
CA GLN A 175 -5.50 13.12 5.39
C GLN A 175 -6.24 13.86 6.52
N ALA A 176 -7.55 14.01 6.38
CA ALA A 176 -8.45 14.53 7.40
C ALA A 176 -9.28 13.40 8.01
N SER A 177 -9.40 13.42 9.33
CA SER A 177 -10.32 12.56 10.09
C SER A 177 -11.56 13.38 10.43
N ILE A 178 -12.73 12.95 9.93
CA ILE A 178 -14.00 13.66 10.09
C ILE A 178 -15.01 12.75 10.79
N SER A 179 -15.43 13.12 12.00
CA SER A 179 -16.44 12.39 12.75
C SER A 179 -17.83 12.91 12.43
N PHE A 180 -18.82 12.02 12.41
CA PHE A 180 -20.20 12.40 12.14
C PHE A 180 -21.20 11.52 12.91
N LYS A 181 -22.45 11.99 13.01
CA LYS A 181 -23.59 11.22 13.50
C LYS A 181 -24.66 11.21 12.40
N VAL A 182 -25.13 10.03 12.05
CA VAL A 182 -26.24 9.79 11.10
C VAL A 182 -27.16 8.70 11.65
N PRO A 183 -28.44 8.65 11.24
CA PRO A 183 -29.35 7.56 11.61
C PRO A 183 -28.83 6.17 11.20
N GLU A 184 -29.12 5.13 11.98
CA GLU A 184 -28.52 3.77 11.82
C GLU A 184 -28.81 3.07 10.47
N LYS A 185 -29.75 3.59 9.66
CA LYS A 185 -30.13 3.05 8.33
C LYS A 185 -29.58 3.88 7.15
N ALA A 186 -28.58 4.71 7.41
CA ALA A 186 -28.04 5.73 6.52
C ALA A 186 -26.92 5.22 5.59
N ASN A 187 -27.24 4.38 4.61
CA ASN A 187 -26.21 3.82 3.69
C ASN A 187 -25.78 4.79 2.58
N ASN A 188 -26.55 5.84 2.31
CA ASN A 188 -26.34 6.77 1.19
C ASN A 188 -25.81 8.15 1.63
N TYR A 189 -25.25 8.27 2.82
CA TYR A 189 -24.75 9.57 3.28
C TYR A 189 -23.27 9.66 2.97
N TRP A 190 -22.80 10.89 2.76
CA TRP A 190 -21.38 11.16 2.54
C TRP A 190 -20.96 12.40 3.29
N VAL A 191 -19.66 12.44 3.58
CA VAL A 191 -18.97 13.59 4.13
C VAL A 191 -17.84 13.99 3.21
N GLY A 192 -17.62 15.30 3.01
CA GLY A 192 -16.61 15.78 2.07
C GLY A 192 -16.39 17.28 2.10
N PHE A 193 -15.31 17.72 1.46
CA PHE A 193 -14.97 19.13 1.30
C PHE A 193 -15.65 19.71 0.07
N ILE A 194 -16.18 20.92 0.19
CA ILE A 194 -16.75 21.71 -0.92
C ILE A 194 -16.24 23.14 -0.83
N GLY A 195 -15.91 23.75 -1.97
CA GLY A 195 -15.53 25.17 -2.00
C GLY A 195 -16.69 26.08 -1.57
N VAL A 196 -16.41 27.18 -0.88
CA VAL A 196 -17.47 28.13 -0.48
C VAL A 196 -18.19 28.67 -1.71
N GLY A 197 -19.52 28.56 -1.73
CA GLY A 197 -20.37 29.00 -2.85
C GLY A 197 -20.35 28.09 -4.09
N ALA A 198 -19.64 26.96 -4.03
CA ALA A 198 -19.66 25.94 -5.08
C ALA A 198 -20.98 25.14 -5.04
N SER A 199 -21.32 24.52 -6.17
CA SER A 199 -22.52 23.70 -6.27
C SER A 199 -22.37 22.42 -5.44
N ASP A 200 -23.48 21.85 -4.96
CA ASP A 200 -23.46 20.64 -4.13
C ASP A 200 -22.98 19.37 -4.88
N VAL A 201 -22.65 19.48 -6.17
CA VAL A 201 -22.02 18.41 -6.98
C VAL A 201 -20.49 18.55 -7.10
N ASP A 202 -19.89 19.62 -6.58
CA ASP A 202 -18.45 19.88 -6.69
C ASP A 202 -17.57 19.13 -5.65
N TYR A 203 -18.15 18.24 -4.83
CA TYR A 203 -17.42 17.44 -3.83
C TYR A 203 -16.50 16.38 -4.45
N TYR A 204 -16.83 15.85 -5.64
CA TYR A 204 -16.01 14.84 -6.31
C TYR A 204 -14.58 15.31 -6.57
N SER A 205 -14.38 16.63 -6.72
CA SER A 205 -13.08 17.24 -7.01
C SER A 205 -12.26 17.60 -5.77
N ASN A 206 -12.88 17.56 -4.58
CA ASN A 206 -12.34 18.10 -3.33
C ASN A 206 -12.25 17.06 -2.20
N GLY A 207 -12.74 15.84 -2.44
CA GLY A 207 -12.53 14.71 -1.55
C GLY A 207 -13.75 14.43 -0.71
N TYR A 208 -14.17 13.17 -0.70
CA TYR A 208 -15.33 12.72 0.05
C TYR A 208 -15.17 11.26 0.47
N ALA A 209 -15.97 10.85 1.45
CA ALA A 209 -16.15 9.46 1.84
C ALA A 209 -17.62 9.20 2.14
N TYR A 210 -18.11 8.02 1.76
CA TYR A 210 -19.41 7.55 2.23
C TYR A 210 -19.34 7.25 3.73
N THR A 211 -20.39 7.59 4.47
CA THR A 211 -20.46 7.34 5.91
C THR A 211 -20.37 5.86 6.26
N ALA A 212 -20.81 4.99 5.34
CA ALA A 212 -20.70 3.54 5.45
C ALA A 212 -19.25 3.03 5.44
N ALA A 213 -18.28 3.84 5.00
CA ALA A 213 -16.86 3.47 4.99
C ALA A 213 -16.24 3.46 6.40
N GLY A 214 -16.87 4.12 7.37
CA GLY A 214 -16.40 4.19 8.75
C GLY A 214 -16.57 5.57 9.37
N ASN A 215 -16.55 5.60 10.70
CA ASN A 215 -16.62 6.80 11.52
C ASN A 215 -15.49 6.75 12.57
N PRO A 216 -14.53 7.69 12.57
CA PRO A 216 -14.43 8.83 11.66
C PRO A 216 -14.14 8.43 10.21
N ALA A 217 -14.64 9.23 9.27
CA ALA A 217 -14.28 9.11 7.86
C ALA A 217 -12.90 9.70 7.60
N SER A 218 -12.12 9.00 6.78
CA SER A 218 -10.81 9.46 6.33
C SER A 218 -10.90 10.05 4.92
N ILE A 219 -10.55 11.33 4.76
CA ILE A 219 -10.75 12.09 3.52
C ILE A 219 -9.46 12.83 3.15
N THR A 220 -9.03 12.75 1.90
CA THR A 220 -7.91 13.59 1.42
C THR A 220 -8.37 15.04 1.30
N VAL A 221 -7.66 15.95 1.97
CA VAL A 221 -7.91 17.39 1.98
C VAL A 221 -7.63 17.99 0.59
N PRO A 222 -8.44 18.94 0.09
CA PRO A 222 -8.20 19.62 -1.18
C PRO A 222 -6.76 20.11 -1.34
N ALA A 223 -6.23 20.04 -2.56
CA ALA A 223 -4.85 20.45 -2.85
C ALA A 223 -4.66 21.97 -2.95
N LYS A 224 -5.75 22.74 -3.05
CA LYS A 224 -5.71 24.20 -3.17
C LYS A 224 -6.01 24.82 -1.79
N PRO A 225 -5.12 25.66 -1.25
CA PRO A 225 -5.40 26.43 -0.05
C PRO A 225 -6.58 27.39 -0.25
N GLY A 226 -7.33 27.66 0.82
CA GLY A 226 -8.47 28.55 0.82
C GLY A 226 -9.55 28.15 1.82
N THR A 227 -10.69 28.82 1.77
CA THR A 227 -11.84 28.52 2.62
C THR A 227 -12.74 27.49 1.97
N TYR A 228 -13.11 26.46 2.73
CA TYR A 228 -13.97 25.35 2.32
C TYR A 228 -15.09 25.14 3.34
N GLU A 229 -16.12 24.39 2.95
CA GLU A 229 -17.06 23.77 3.88
C GLU A 229 -16.81 22.25 3.92
N VAL A 230 -16.75 21.65 5.11
CA VAL A 230 -16.96 20.22 5.27
C VAL A 230 -18.46 20.01 5.42
N LYS A 231 -19.06 19.20 4.54
CA LYS A 231 -20.50 18.91 4.53
C LYS A 231 -20.79 17.46 4.85
N LEU A 232 -21.87 17.21 5.58
CA LEU A 232 -22.57 15.94 5.67
C LEU A 232 -23.87 16.06 4.85
N ALA A 233 -24.08 15.17 3.88
CA ALA A 233 -25.22 15.22 2.97
C ALA A 233 -25.74 13.82 2.61
N ASP A 234 -27.00 13.76 2.18
CA ASP A 234 -27.63 12.56 1.61
C ASP A 234 -27.39 12.51 0.10
N ASP A 235 -26.86 11.40 -0.41
CA ASP A 235 -26.59 11.18 -1.84
C ASP A 235 -27.88 11.04 -2.67
N THR A 236 -29.00 10.70 -2.04
CA THR A 236 -30.30 10.44 -2.69
C THR A 236 -30.99 11.73 -3.09
N ASP A 237 -31.15 12.65 -2.14
CA ASP A 237 -31.84 13.93 -2.36
C ASP A 237 -30.87 15.12 -2.52
N LYS A 238 -29.55 14.87 -2.42
CA LYS A 238 -28.47 15.88 -2.44
C LYS A 238 -28.66 16.99 -1.41
N VAL A 239 -29.39 16.72 -0.34
CA VAL A 239 -29.71 17.71 0.71
C VAL A 239 -28.51 17.84 1.65
N LYS A 240 -28.04 19.08 1.82
CA LYS A 240 -27.09 19.47 2.88
C LYS A 240 -27.76 19.33 4.25
N LEU A 241 -27.19 18.52 5.13
CA LEU A 241 -27.75 18.26 6.46
C LEU A 241 -27.02 19.06 7.53
N VAL A 242 -25.69 19.03 7.50
CA VAL A 242 -24.81 19.79 8.41
C VAL A 242 -23.58 20.24 7.63
N ALA A 243 -23.07 21.43 7.94
CA ALA A 243 -21.75 21.82 7.46
C ALA A 243 -20.99 22.73 8.43
N ARG A 244 -19.67 22.73 8.27
CA ARG A 244 -18.75 23.59 9.00
C ARG A 244 -17.79 24.26 8.02
N THR A 245 -17.56 25.55 8.22
CA THR A 245 -16.48 26.25 7.50
C THR A 245 -15.13 25.82 8.06
N VAL A 246 -14.18 25.55 7.16
CA VAL A 246 -12.80 25.17 7.49
C VAL A 246 -11.82 25.91 6.58
N THR A 247 -10.59 26.08 7.04
CA THR A 247 -9.50 26.65 6.24
C THR A 247 -8.56 25.55 5.78
N VAL A 248 -8.38 25.41 4.47
CA VAL A 248 -7.31 24.60 3.90
C VAL A 248 -6.07 25.48 3.81
N THR A 249 -5.01 25.10 4.52
CA THR A 249 -3.75 25.83 4.55
C THR A 249 -2.79 25.31 3.46
N GLU A 250 -1.63 25.96 3.31
CA GLU A 250 -0.57 25.47 2.44
C GLU A 250 -0.19 24.02 2.79
N PRO A 251 0.21 23.19 1.80
CA PRO A 251 0.63 21.84 2.08
C PRO A 251 1.86 21.85 3.01
N VAL A 252 1.96 20.85 3.87
CA VAL A 252 3.17 20.61 4.66
C VAL A 252 4.37 20.53 3.70
N PRO A 253 5.52 21.15 4.05
CA PRO A 253 6.71 21.08 3.20
C PRO A 253 7.03 19.65 2.78
N ALA A 254 7.18 19.44 1.48
CA ALA A 254 7.48 18.13 0.92
C ALA A 254 8.95 18.03 0.50
N SER A 255 9.56 16.87 0.76
CA SER A 255 10.93 16.57 0.35
C SER A 255 10.99 15.22 -0.35
N ILE A 256 11.97 15.08 -1.25
CA ILE A 256 12.26 13.84 -1.96
C ILE A 256 13.74 13.54 -1.78
N ASP A 257 14.05 12.32 -1.35
CA ASP A 257 15.38 11.76 -1.32
C ASP A 257 15.42 10.55 -2.25
N ALA A 258 16.18 10.68 -3.33
CA ALA A 258 16.31 9.70 -4.40
C ALA A 258 17.72 9.76 -5.00
N PRO A 259 18.21 8.67 -5.61
CA PRO A 259 19.49 8.65 -6.31
C PRO A 259 19.58 9.73 -7.40
N ASP A 260 20.78 10.29 -7.59
CA ASP A 260 21.04 11.28 -8.65
C ASP A 260 21.05 10.66 -10.05
N THR A 261 21.25 9.35 -10.13
CA THR A 261 21.33 8.59 -11.37
C THR A 261 20.58 7.27 -11.27
N ALA A 262 20.02 6.79 -12.39
CA ALA A 262 19.44 5.46 -12.50
C ALA A 262 19.68 4.84 -13.88
N THR A 263 19.67 3.51 -13.93
CA THR A 263 19.68 2.77 -15.19
C THR A 263 18.27 2.69 -15.75
N GLY A 264 18.10 2.98 -17.05
CA GLY A 264 16.81 2.97 -17.72
C GLY A 264 16.02 1.67 -17.49
N GLY A 265 14.74 1.81 -17.19
CA GLY A 265 13.82 0.69 -17.00
C GLY A 265 13.97 -0.08 -15.69
N GLN A 266 14.89 0.31 -14.80
CA GLN A 266 15.06 -0.28 -13.46
C GLN A 266 14.21 0.45 -12.42
N SER A 267 14.09 -0.10 -11.21
CA SER A 267 13.45 0.56 -10.08
C SER A 267 14.47 1.28 -9.19
N ILE A 268 14.08 2.43 -8.66
CA ILE A 268 14.80 3.19 -7.64
C ILE A 268 14.00 3.24 -6.34
N GLN A 269 14.68 3.32 -5.21
CA GLN A 269 14.07 3.61 -3.92
C GLN A 269 14.00 5.13 -3.74
N VAL A 270 12.81 5.63 -3.39
CA VAL A 270 12.56 7.05 -3.15
C VAL A 270 11.98 7.22 -1.76
N ALA A 271 12.73 7.86 -0.88
CA ALA A 271 12.19 8.34 0.39
C ALA A 271 11.56 9.72 0.20
N TYR A 272 10.50 10.00 0.95
CA TYR A 272 9.81 11.29 0.86
C TYR A 272 9.28 11.76 2.21
N SER A 273 9.02 13.06 2.33
CA SER A 273 8.21 13.66 3.39
C SER A 273 7.20 14.60 2.76
N GLY A 274 6.07 14.86 3.42
CA GLY A 274 5.00 15.73 2.93
C GLY A 274 3.60 15.21 3.27
N PRO A 275 2.55 15.77 2.65
CA PRO A 275 1.15 15.47 2.96
C PRO A 275 0.78 14.00 2.69
N ASP A 276 0.12 13.36 3.65
CA ASP A 276 -0.20 11.92 3.68
C ASP A 276 -1.55 11.54 3.04
N GLY A 277 -2.10 12.42 2.22
CA GLY A 277 -3.37 12.18 1.51
C GLY A 277 -3.38 10.87 0.73
N THR A 278 -4.53 10.20 0.75
CA THR A 278 -4.68 8.93 0.04
C THR A 278 -4.44 9.10 -1.46
N ARG A 279 -3.79 8.09 -2.06
CA ARG A 279 -3.44 8.04 -3.49
C ARG A 279 -2.52 9.16 -3.97
N ASN A 280 -1.94 9.98 -3.08
CA ASN A 280 -0.80 10.80 -3.48
C ASN A 280 0.31 9.88 -4.02
N SER A 281 1.18 10.38 -4.88
CA SER A 281 2.14 9.52 -5.59
C SER A 281 3.51 10.15 -5.75
N ILE A 282 4.51 9.27 -5.85
CA ILE A 282 5.82 9.60 -6.37
C ILE A 282 5.86 9.17 -7.84
N ALA A 283 6.22 10.07 -8.74
CA ALA A 283 6.28 9.81 -10.17
C ALA A 283 7.62 10.24 -10.77
N VAL A 284 8.07 9.57 -11.82
CA VAL A 284 9.22 9.97 -12.63
C VAL A 284 8.73 10.44 -13.99
N ALA A 285 9.13 11.65 -14.38
CA ALA A 285 8.69 12.27 -15.63
C ALA A 285 9.80 13.12 -16.26
N PRO A 286 9.76 13.39 -17.57
CA PRO A 286 10.71 14.28 -18.21
C PRO A 286 10.71 15.67 -17.56
N VAL A 287 11.88 16.30 -17.50
CA VAL A 287 11.99 17.68 -17.01
C VAL A 287 11.06 18.60 -17.81
N GLY A 288 10.22 19.37 -17.12
CA GLY A 288 9.30 20.32 -17.75
C GLY A 288 7.99 19.72 -18.30
N ALA A 289 7.75 18.40 -18.16
CA ALA A 289 6.43 17.84 -18.46
C ALA A 289 5.35 18.46 -17.56
N SER A 290 4.10 18.53 -18.04
CA SER A 290 2.99 19.12 -17.27
C SER A 290 2.80 18.42 -15.91
N GLY A 291 2.24 19.14 -14.93
CA GLY A 291 2.05 18.61 -13.57
C GLY A 291 1.21 17.33 -13.51
N ASN A 292 0.24 17.21 -14.41
CA ASN A 292 -0.63 16.04 -14.56
C ASN A 292 -0.04 14.90 -15.41
N ALA A 293 1.19 15.03 -15.88
CA ALA A 293 1.89 13.95 -16.56
C ALA A 293 2.29 12.88 -15.54
N VAL A 294 1.36 11.96 -15.27
CA VAL A 294 1.59 10.72 -14.52
C VAL A 294 1.58 9.58 -15.53
N TYR A 295 2.73 8.95 -15.71
CA TYR A 295 2.88 7.89 -16.69
C TYR A 295 2.69 6.53 -16.04
N TYR A 296 1.77 5.73 -16.59
CA TYR A 296 1.52 4.37 -16.11
C TYR A 296 2.82 3.55 -16.10
N GLY A 297 3.15 2.99 -14.93
CA GLY A 297 4.37 2.22 -14.71
C GLY A 297 5.62 3.06 -14.39
N GLN A 298 5.48 4.39 -14.21
CA GLN A 298 6.54 5.29 -13.69
C GLN A 298 6.03 6.13 -12.51
N SER A 299 5.02 5.64 -11.80
CA SER A 299 4.46 6.29 -10.63
C SER A 299 3.97 5.26 -9.64
N GLU A 300 4.18 5.51 -8.36
CA GLU A 300 3.68 4.69 -7.26
C GLU A 300 3.02 5.54 -6.20
N TYR A 301 1.99 4.99 -5.55
CA TYR A 301 1.33 5.68 -4.46
C TYR A 301 2.23 5.81 -3.23
N THR A 302 2.07 6.89 -2.47
CA THR A 302 2.74 7.17 -1.20
C THR A 302 2.16 6.34 -0.05
N SER A 303 1.99 5.03 -0.28
CA SER A 303 1.48 4.06 0.71
C SER A 303 2.59 3.43 1.55
N VAL A 304 3.85 3.55 1.11
CA VAL A 304 5.04 2.97 1.73
C VAL A 304 6.20 3.95 1.59
N ASN A 305 7.13 3.97 2.55
CA ASN A 305 8.29 4.88 2.53
C ASN A 305 9.55 4.16 3.05
N PRO A 306 10.61 4.00 2.23
CA PRO A 306 10.72 4.45 0.84
C PRO A 306 9.79 3.70 -0.11
N VAL A 307 9.44 4.34 -1.23
CA VAL A 307 8.64 3.75 -2.31
C VAL A 307 9.56 3.35 -3.48
N SER A 308 9.28 2.19 -4.07
CA SER A 308 10.05 1.63 -5.19
C SER A 308 9.43 2.08 -6.51
N VAL A 309 10.00 3.07 -7.18
CA VAL A 309 9.46 3.62 -8.44
C VAL A 309 10.32 3.18 -9.61
N ARG A 310 9.68 2.70 -10.66
CA ARG A 310 10.36 2.35 -11.91
C ARG A 310 10.67 3.58 -12.75
N VAL A 311 11.93 3.72 -13.17
CA VAL A 311 12.35 4.81 -14.04
C VAL A 311 12.09 4.47 -15.52
N PRO A 312 11.82 5.46 -16.39
CA PRO A 312 11.71 5.27 -17.83
C PRO A 312 12.87 4.48 -18.46
N ALA A 313 12.60 3.75 -19.54
CA ALA A 313 13.63 3.00 -20.27
C ALA A 313 14.57 3.89 -21.11
N MET A 314 14.10 5.05 -21.56
CA MET A 314 14.91 5.97 -22.35
C MET A 314 15.88 6.76 -21.47
N ALA A 315 17.12 6.90 -21.96
CA ALA A 315 18.10 7.77 -21.35
C ALA A 315 17.69 9.25 -21.47
N GLY A 316 18.09 10.05 -20.49
CA GLY A 316 17.82 11.50 -20.50
C GLY A 316 17.78 12.11 -19.11
N ASN A 317 17.39 13.38 -19.07
CA ASN A 317 17.20 14.12 -17.83
C ASN A 317 15.72 14.08 -17.44
N TYR A 318 15.48 13.65 -16.20
CA TYR A 318 14.15 13.47 -15.64
C TYR A 318 14.07 14.14 -14.28
N GLU A 319 12.87 14.14 -13.71
CA GLU A 319 12.65 14.53 -12.33
C GLU A 319 11.74 13.53 -11.62
N VAL A 320 12.10 13.22 -10.38
CA VAL A 320 11.24 12.55 -9.40
C VAL A 320 10.32 13.62 -8.80
N ARG A 321 9.03 13.35 -8.78
CA ARG A 321 7.97 14.29 -8.42
C ARG A 321 7.12 13.74 -7.30
N TYR A 322 6.78 14.56 -6.31
CA TYR A 322 5.72 14.27 -5.36
C TYR A 322 4.44 14.95 -5.87
N VAL A 323 3.45 14.13 -6.24
CA VAL A 323 2.18 14.54 -6.85
C VAL A 323 1.01 14.29 -5.89
N LEU A 324 0.21 15.33 -5.64
CA LEU A 324 -1.05 15.20 -4.91
C LEU A 324 -2.13 14.58 -5.81
N SER A 325 -2.89 13.63 -5.28
CA SER A 325 -3.92 12.91 -6.06
C SER A 325 -5.13 13.78 -6.39
N ILE A 326 -5.41 14.74 -5.51
CA ILE A 326 -6.60 15.57 -5.55
C ILE A 326 -6.30 16.94 -6.17
N GLY A 327 -7.30 17.56 -6.78
CA GLY A 327 -7.15 18.90 -7.36
C GLY A 327 -6.27 18.97 -8.62
N GLY A 328 -6.18 17.86 -9.38
CA GLY A 328 -5.60 17.87 -10.73
C GLY A 328 -4.10 17.54 -10.82
N TYR A 329 -3.59 16.67 -9.94
CA TYR A 329 -2.20 16.18 -9.97
C TYR A 329 -1.14 17.27 -9.74
N ASN A 330 -1.28 18.00 -8.63
CA ASN A 330 -0.37 19.09 -8.29
C ASN A 330 1.00 18.55 -7.82
N VAL A 331 2.08 19.01 -8.44
CA VAL A 331 3.46 18.64 -8.06
C VAL A 331 3.98 19.58 -6.98
N ILE A 332 4.16 19.05 -5.76
CA ILE A 332 4.57 19.83 -4.58
C ILE A 332 6.06 19.72 -4.25
N ALA A 333 6.77 18.72 -4.78
CA ALA A 333 8.22 18.60 -4.70
C ALA A 333 8.80 17.99 -5.98
N ARG A 334 10.04 18.37 -6.31
CA ARG A 334 10.79 17.89 -7.48
C ARG A 334 12.24 17.60 -7.09
N ARG A 335 12.80 16.52 -7.62
CA ARG A 335 14.23 16.19 -7.52
C ARG A 335 14.75 15.74 -8.89
N PRO A 336 15.78 16.40 -9.46
CA PRO A 336 16.38 15.96 -10.72
C PRO A 336 16.99 14.55 -10.62
N ILE A 337 16.94 13.79 -11.71
CA ILE A 337 17.62 12.50 -11.86
C ILE A 337 18.09 12.32 -13.31
N SER A 338 19.30 11.79 -13.48
CA SER A 338 19.84 11.43 -14.80
C SER A 338 19.65 9.94 -15.06
N ILE A 339 18.97 9.59 -16.16
CA ILE A 339 18.73 8.19 -16.54
C ILE A 339 19.70 7.80 -17.65
N SER A 340 20.45 6.72 -17.44
CA SER A 340 21.28 6.10 -18.49
C SER A 340 20.45 5.14 -19.34
N GLU A 341 21.01 4.70 -20.47
CA GLU A 341 20.33 3.73 -21.33
C GLU A 341 19.99 2.44 -20.57
N ALA A 342 18.82 1.87 -20.89
CA ALA A 342 18.43 0.56 -20.39
C ALA A 342 19.37 -0.52 -20.95
N PRO A 343 19.66 -1.60 -20.18
CA PRO A 343 20.51 -2.68 -20.67
C PRO A 343 19.88 -3.35 -21.89
N ALA A 344 20.70 -3.59 -22.91
CA ALA A 344 20.26 -4.34 -24.08
C ALA A 344 19.95 -5.79 -23.69
N VAL A 345 18.81 -6.30 -24.16
CA VAL A 345 18.42 -7.70 -23.97
C VAL A 345 18.76 -8.48 -25.23
N THR A 346 19.63 -9.47 -25.08
CA THR A 346 19.93 -10.40 -26.17
C THR A 346 18.79 -11.40 -26.32
N LEU A 347 18.22 -11.45 -27.52
CA LEU A 347 17.25 -12.44 -27.94
C LEU A 347 17.85 -13.29 -29.06
N THR A 348 17.42 -14.55 -29.15
CA THR A 348 17.85 -15.47 -30.21
C THR A 348 16.79 -15.54 -31.30
N ALA A 349 17.23 -15.67 -32.56
CA ALA A 349 16.32 -15.90 -33.66
C ALA A 349 15.53 -17.21 -33.46
N ALA A 350 14.26 -17.22 -33.85
CA ALA A 350 13.37 -18.36 -33.68
C ALA A 350 12.65 -18.72 -34.98
N GLU A 351 12.23 -19.98 -35.09
CA GLU A 351 11.26 -20.43 -36.08
C GLU A 351 10.04 -20.98 -35.35
N ALA A 352 8.85 -20.70 -35.86
CA ALA A 352 7.61 -21.20 -35.28
C ALA A 352 6.61 -21.61 -36.37
N THR A 353 5.69 -22.50 -36.03
CA THR A 353 4.56 -22.85 -36.89
C THR A 353 3.42 -21.86 -36.65
N ALA A 354 2.77 -21.39 -37.71
CA ALA A 354 1.67 -20.44 -37.60
C ALA A 354 0.61 -20.88 -36.57
N GLY A 355 0.27 -19.95 -35.67
CA GLY A 355 -0.73 -20.16 -34.62
C GLY A 355 -0.38 -21.16 -33.52
N GLN A 356 0.85 -21.69 -33.46
CA GLN A 356 1.29 -22.58 -32.38
C GLN A 356 2.10 -21.84 -31.32
N ASP A 357 2.06 -22.32 -30.08
CA ASP A 357 2.93 -21.83 -29.01
C ASP A 357 4.37 -22.25 -29.25
N PHE A 358 5.30 -21.34 -29.00
CA PHE A 358 6.73 -21.59 -29.02
C PHE A 358 7.42 -20.90 -27.86
N GLU A 359 8.63 -21.37 -27.56
CA GLU A 359 9.43 -20.91 -26.43
C GLU A 359 10.49 -19.90 -26.87
N ILE A 360 10.62 -18.82 -26.12
CA ILE A 360 11.66 -17.80 -26.28
C ILE A 360 12.55 -17.83 -25.05
N GLY A 361 13.83 -18.17 -25.28
CA GLY A 361 14.86 -18.07 -24.26
C GLY A 361 15.17 -16.62 -23.94
N LEU A 362 15.24 -16.29 -22.65
CA LEU A 362 15.72 -15.01 -22.16
C LEU A 362 17.09 -15.19 -21.51
N GLY A 363 18.00 -14.23 -21.71
CA GLY A 363 19.26 -14.18 -20.97
C GLY A 363 19.02 -14.13 -19.46
N ALA A 364 19.97 -14.65 -18.67
CA ALA A 364 19.87 -14.67 -17.21
C ALA A 364 19.71 -13.27 -16.61
N ASP A 365 20.28 -12.25 -17.26
CA ASP A 365 20.27 -10.86 -16.82
C ASP A 365 19.14 -10.03 -17.47
N ALA A 366 18.25 -10.66 -18.24
CA ALA A 366 17.11 -9.94 -18.81
C ALA A 366 16.23 -9.40 -17.67
N PRO A 367 15.82 -8.11 -17.69
CA PRO A 367 14.89 -7.57 -16.70
C PRO A 367 13.59 -8.38 -16.65
N ARG A 368 12.94 -8.41 -15.50
CA ARG A 368 11.67 -9.16 -15.28
C ARG A 368 10.71 -8.38 -14.39
N LEU A 369 10.72 -7.05 -14.55
CA LEU A 369 9.84 -6.19 -13.78
C LEU A 369 8.43 -6.23 -14.37
N SER A 370 7.43 -5.98 -13.52
CA SER A 370 6.06 -5.84 -13.98
C SER A 370 5.97 -4.77 -15.07
N GLY A 371 5.22 -5.07 -16.12
CA GLY A 371 5.10 -4.22 -17.31
C GLY A 371 6.18 -4.44 -18.37
N ASP A 372 7.07 -5.42 -18.20
CA ASP A 372 7.94 -5.92 -19.27
C ASP A 372 7.19 -6.91 -20.15
N TYR A 373 7.43 -6.85 -21.46
CA TYR A 373 6.76 -7.73 -22.42
C TYR A 373 7.70 -8.25 -23.51
N ILE A 374 7.35 -9.41 -24.04
CA ILE A 374 7.70 -9.78 -25.41
C ILE A 374 6.56 -9.36 -26.33
N TYR A 375 6.87 -8.57 -27.37
CA TYR A 375 5.99 -8.26 -28.49
C TYR A 375 6.45 -9.00 -29.75
N ILE A 376 5.51 -9.43 -30.58
CA ILE A 376 5.76 -9.90 -31.94
C ILE A 376 5.14 -8.88 -32.91
N ALA A 377 5.94 -8.41 -33.86
CA ALA A 377 5.50 -7.41 -34.84
C ALA A 377 6.30 -7.50 -36.15
N LYS A 378 5.77 -6.93 -37.24
CA LYS A 378 6.49 -6.89 -38.52
C LYS A 378 7.78 -6.06 -38.44
N PRO A 379 8.86 -6.43 -39.16
CA PRO A 379 10.09 -5.65 -39.20
C PRO A 379 9.85 -4.16 -39.49
N GLY A 380 10.45 -3.28 -38.67
CA GLY A 380 10.31 -1.82 -38.83
C GLY A 380 9.03 -1.21 -38.24
N ALA A 381 8.11 -2.01 -37.68
CA ALA A 381 6.94 -1.47 -36.96
C ALA A 381 7.36 -0.70 -35.68
N SER A 382 6.50 0.22 -35.22
CA SER A 382 6.73 1.01 -33.99
C SER A 382 6.92 0.13 -32.75
N ALA A 383 7.54 0.69 -31.70
CA ALA A 383 7.81 -0.01 -30.44
C ALA A 383 6.54 -0.50 -29.72
N ASP A 384 5.42 0.22 -29.89
CA ASP A 384 4.12 -0.14 -29.32
C ASP A 384 3.35 -1.17 -30.15
N ASN A 385 3.84 -1.57 -31.33
CA ASN A 385 3.17 -2.56 -32.17
C ASN A 385 3.43 -3.97 -31.62
N TYR A 386 2.33 -4.71 -31.42
CA TYR A 386 2.29 -6.11 -31.02
C TYR A 386 1.31 -6.92 -31.87
N GLU A 387 1.12 -6.56 -33.14
CA GLU A 387 0.11 -7.16 -34.03
C GLU A 387 0.26 -8.69 -34.20
N GLY A 388 1.47 -9.21 -34.02
CA GLY A 388 1.76 -10.65 -34.03
C GLY A 388 1.59 -11.34 -32.68
N GLY A 389 1.24 -10.60 -31.62
CA GLY A 389 1.04 -11.09 -30.27
C GLY A 389 1.90 -10.37 -29.23
N TYR A 390 1.51 -10.50 -27.96
CA TYR A 390 2.32 -10.09 -26.82
C TYR A 390 2.15 -11.04 -25.64
N VAL A 391 3.15 -11.07 -24.76
CA VAL A 391 3.08 -11.77 -23.48
C VAL A 391 3.92 -11.05 -22.44
N SER A 392 3.45 -11.03 -21.20
CA SER A 392 4.24 -10.51 -20.06
C SER A 392 5.45 -11.40 -19.80
N ILE A 393 6.56 -10.80 -19.37
CA ILE A 393 7.73 -11.59 -18.97
C ILE A 393 7.44 -12.32 -17.65
N PRO A 394 7.61 -13.66 -17.57
CA PRO A 394 7.46 -14.38 -16.31
C PRO A 394 8.60 -14.03 -15.36
N SER A 395 8.35 -14.14 -14.06
CA SER A 395 9.35 -13.84 -13.01
C SER A 395 10.58 -14.75 -13.08
N THR A 396 10.44 -15.96 -13.64
CA THR A 396 11.54 -16.90 -13.87
C THR A 396 11.35 -17.67 -15.17
N GLY A 397 12.43 -18.24 -15.71
CA GLY A 397 12.39 -19.15 -16.86
C GLY A 397 12.18 -18.46 -18.22
N ASN A 398 11.82 -19.28 -19.21
CA ASN A 398 11.61 -18.85 -20.59
C ASN A 398 10.19 -18.31 -20.80
N VAL A 399 10.00 -17.60 -21.91
CA VAL A 399 8.71 -17.02 -22.29
C VAL A 399 8.01 -17.95 -23.26
N MET A 400 6.75 -18.30 -22.98
CA MET A 400 5.88 -18.99 -23.92
C MET A 400 4.95 -17.98 -24.59
N ILE A 401 4.87 -18.02 -25.92
CA ILE A 401 4.00 -17.14 -26.70
C ILE A 401 3.46 -17.86 -27.93
N LYS A 402 2.22 -17.54 -28.32
CA LYS A 402 1.60 -18.02 -29.56
C LYS A 402 2.19 -17.28 -30.76
N ALA A 403 2.65 -18.03 -31.76
CA ALA A 403 3.07 -17.45 -33.03
C ALA A 403 1.89 -16.81 -33.78
N PRO A 404 2.15 -15.77 -34.60
CA PRO A 404 1.18 -15.20 -35.52
C PRO A 404 0.49 -16.28 -36.36
N ASP A 405 -0.80 -16.08 -36.69
CA ASP A 405 -1.53 -16.98 -37.58
C ASP A 405 -1.14 -16.79 -39.06
N GLU A 406 -0.52 -15.65 -39.40
CA GLU A 406 -0.02 -15.36 -40.75
C GLU A 406 1.46 -15.76 -40.86
N PRO A 407 1.80 -16.72 -41.75
CA PRO A 407 3.18 -17.05 -42.07
C PRO A 407 3.98 -15.87 -42.61
N GLY A 408 5.30 -15.89 -42.42
CA GLY A 408 6.22 -14.89 -42.95
C GLY A 408 7.25 -14.42 -41.94
N GLU A 409 7.86 -13.27 -42.24
CA GLU A 409 8.92 -12.68 -41.44
C GLU A 409 8.37 -11.73 -40.37
N TRP A 410 8.75 -11.98 -39.14
CA TRP A 410 8.35 -11.27 -37.93
C TRP A 410 9.58 -10.92 -37.08
N GLN A 411 9.38 -10.12 -36.05
CA GLN A 411 10.38 -9.82 -35.03
C GLN A 411 9.83 -10.08 -33.65
N ILE A 412 10.61 -10.79 -32.84
CA ILE A 412 10.45 -10.83 -31.38
C ILE A 412 11.12 -9.59 -30.82
N ARG A 413 10.44 -8.89 -29.91
CA ARG A 413 10.93 -7.65 -29.30
C ARG A 413 10.74 -7.71 -27.80
N TYR A 414 11.82 -7.51 -27.07
CA TYR A 414 11.74 -7.23 -25.65
C TYR A 414 11.46 -5.73 -25.48
N VAL A 415 10.34 -5.38 -24.83
CA VAL A 415 9.90 -4.00 -24.65
C VAL A 415 9.73 -3.62 -23.19
N LEU A 416 10.22 -2.42 -22.87
CA LEU A 416 10.11 -1.79 -21.56
C LEU A 416 9.10 -0.63 -21.60
N PRO A 417 8.42 -0.32 -20.49
CA PRO A 417 7.56 0.86 -20.40
C PRO A 417 8.39 2.15 -20.39
N ASN A 418 7.89 3.18 -21.06
CA ASN A 418 8.56 4.47 -21.19
C ASN A 418 7.54 5.60 -21.37
N ASN A 419 7.23 6.31 -20.29
CA ASN A 419 6.42 7.54 -20.29
C ASN A 419 5.13 7.43 -21.13
N GLY A 420 4.34 6.37 -20.90
CA GLY A 420 3.09 6.11 -21.61
C GLY A 420 3.23 5.39 -22.97
N GLY A 421 4.46 5.14 -23.43
CA GLY A 421 4.77 4.29 -24.59
C GLY A 421 5.73 3.15 -24.24
N ARG A 422 6.36 2.57 -25.27
CA ARG A 422 7.33 1.48 -25.16
C ARG A 422 8.69 1.80 -25.76
N THR A 423 9.71 1.15 -25.23
CA THR A 423 11.07 1.16 -25.79
C THR A 423 11.51 -0.27 -26.03
N VAL A 424 11.93 -0.58 -27.26
CA VAL A 424 12.54 -1.88 -27.61
C VAL A 424 13.98 -1.87 -27.12
N VAL A 425 14.34 -2.82 -26.26
CA VAL A 425 15.72 -2.98 -25.74
C VAL A 425 16.38 -4.27 -26.22
N GLY A 426 15.64 -5.12 -26.93
CA GLY A 426 16.15 -6.33 -27.54
C GLY A 426 15.25 -6.75 -28.69
N SER A 427 15.83 -7.27 -29.77
CA SER A 427 15.05 -7.80 -30.89
C SER A 427 15.75 -8.97 -31.58
N ALA A 428 14.98 -9.93 -32.07
CA ALA A 428 15.47 -11.02 -32.89
C ALA A 428 14.47 -11.37 -34.02
N PRO A 429 14.94 -11.90 -35.17
CA PRO A 429 14.07 -12.41 -36.22
C PRO A 429 13.22 -13.59 -35.75
N LEU A 430 11.99 -13.66 -36.25
CA LEU A 430 11.10 -14.81 -36.13
C LEU A 430 10.57 -15.17 -37.52
N SER A 431 10.86 -16.39 -37.98
CA SER A 431 10.25 -16.92 -39.21
C SER A 431 9.07 -17.82 -38.86
N VAL A 432 7.88 -17.46 -39.33
CA VAL A 432 6.64 -18.22 -39.11
C VAL A 432 6.34 -19.02 -40.38
N LYS A 433 6.24 -20.35 -40.24
CA LYS A 433 6.01 -21.29 -41.35
C LYS A 433 4.57 -21.78 -41.41
#